data_AF-A0A7W0T131-F1
#
_entry.id   AF-A0A7W0T131-F1
#
_cell.length_a   1.000
_cell.length_b   1.000
_cell.length_c   1.000
_cell.angle_alpha   90.00
_cell.angle_beta   90.00
_cell.angle_gamma   90.00
#
_symmetry.space_group_name_H-M   'P 1'
#
loop_
_entity.id
_entity.type
_entity.pdbx_description
1 polymer ?
#
loop_
_entity_poly.entity_id
_entity_poly.type
_entity_poly.pdbx_seq_one_letter_code
_entity_poly.pdbx_strand_id
1 'polypeptide(L)'
;MMRVVLGLLVVAVGDVAAQPDVSKLAADAPTCDVARKTCLGIALHVPVTDDGPIATPKWIAGQLAEANRHFAPLDIGFQIVRTGTLPASVARIEDRQERDTLGARLGTGVIDLFLTGQLDDIDTAGAQANGVTWRKGTRKFVIVSTRAWDRTLAHELGHVFGLPHSTHAISIMNKTERAEPPHDQRTFHADELAKMKPRVRHLVRARVFANLAAKRRR
;
A
#
# COMPACT_ATOMS: atom_id res chain seq x y z
N MET A 1 4.71 -69.81 3.85
CA MET A 1 4.82 -68.81 2.77
C MET A 1 3.81 -67.70 3.03
N MET A 2 4.25 -66.55 3.53
CA MET A 2 3.37 -65.45 3.98
C MET A 2 3.32 -64.39 2.87
N ARG A 3 2.13 -64.18 2.29
CA ARG A 3 1.89 -63.16 1.25
C ARG A 3 1.66 -61.81 1.93
N VAL A 4 2.61 -60.89 1.78
CA VAL A 4 2.44 -59.47 2.13
C VAL A 4 1.65 -58.81 1.01
N VAL A 5 0.46 -58.30 1.31
CA VAL A 5 -0.36 -57.49 0.39
C VAL A 5 0.06 -56.03 0.57
N LEU A 6 0.78 -55.50 -0.41
CA LEU A 6 1.20 -54.11 -0.46
C LEU A 6 0.03 -53.26 -0.98
N GLY A 7 -0.64 -52.54 -0.09
CA GLY A 7 -1.71 -51.61 -0.43
C GLY A 7 -1.14 -50.35 -1.09
N LEU A 8 -1.49 -50.12 -2.36
CA LEU A 8 -1.14 -48.91 -3.10
C LEU A 8 -2.04 -47.76 -2.61
N LEU A 9 -1.48 -46.80 -1.87
CA LEU A 9 -2.17 -45.58 -1.48
C LEU A 9 -2.10 -44.59 -2.66
N VAL A 10 -3.21 -44.39 -3.37
CA VAL A 10 -3.32 -43.36 -4.41
C VAL A 10 -3.63 -42.04 -3.71
N VAL A 11 -2.64 -41.15 -3.62
CA VAL A 11 -2.85 -39.77 -3.18
C VAL A 11 -3.42 -38.98 -4.36
N ALA A 12 -4.69 -38.61 -4.28
CA ALA A 12 -5.30 -37.71 -5.25
C ALA A 12 -4.60 -36.34 -5.16
N VAL A 13 -3.86 -35.99 -6.21
CA VAL A 13 -3.29 -34.65 -6.38
C VAL A 13 -4.46 -33.76 -6.78
N GLY A 14 -5.05 -33.06 -5.81
CA GLY A 14 -6.13 -32.12 -6.07
C GLY A 14 -5.67 -31.01 -7.03
N ASP A 15 -6.53 -30.66 -7.98
CA ASP A 15 -6.32 -29.56 -8.91
C ASP A 15 -5.93 -28.29 -8.14
N VAL A 16 -4.72 -27.80 -8.39
CA VAL A 16 -4.28 -26.51 -7.88
C VAL A 16 -5.07 -25.46 -8.64
N ALA A 17 -6.17 -24.97 -8.04
CA ALA A 17 -6.95 -23.89 -8.61
C ALA A 17 -6.02 -22.75 -9.03
N ALA A 18 -6.13 -22.33 -10.29
CA ALA A 18 -5.28 -21.28 -10.84
C ALA A 18 -5.42 -20.02 -9.96
N GLN A 19 -4.31 -19.56 -9.38
CA GLN A 19 -4.31 -18.34 -8.60
C GLN A 19 -4.75 -17.17 -9.50
N PRO A 20 -5.68 -16.32 -9.06
CA PRO A 20 -6.15 -15.22 -9.88
C PRO A 20 -5.01 -14.27 -10.22
N ASP A 21 -4.99 -13.87 -11.49
CA ASP A 21 -3.99 -12.95 -12.02
C ASP A 21 -4.26 -11.52 -11.54
N VAL A 22 -3.70 -11.20 -10.37
CA VAL A 22 -3.76 -9.85 -9.78
C VAL A 22 -2.90 -8.82 -10.52
N SER A 23 -2.13 -9.19 -11.54
CA SER A 23 -1.37 -8.20 -12.32
C SER A 23 -2.27 -7.24 -13.09
N LYS A 24 -3.46 -7.71 -13.49
CA LYS A 24 -4.49 -6.90 -14.16
C LYS A 24 -5.02 -5.76 -13.29
N LEU A 25 -4.89 -5.87 -11.96
CA LEU A 25 -5.29 -4.82 -11.03
C LEU A 25 -4.47 -3.54 -11.20
N ALA A 26 -3.26 -3.64 -11.76
CA ALA A 26 -2.39 -2.50 -12.00
C ALA A 26 -2.55 -1.91 -13.42
N ALA A 27 -3.37 -2.50 -14.29
CA ALA A 27 -3.46 -2.13 -15.71
C ALA A 27 -3.86 -0.67 -15.93
N ASP A 28 -4.80 -0.17 -15.12
CA ASP A 28 -5.32 1.20 -15.20
C ASP A 28 -4.57 2.18 -14.28
N ALA A 29 -3.65 1.67 -13.46
CA ALA A 29 -2.96 2.48 -12.47
C ALA A 29 -1.97 3.44 -13.17
N PRO A 30 -1.95 4.74 -12.80
CA PRO A 30 -1.04 5.68 -13.42
C PRO A 30 0.41 5.27 -13.19
N THR A 31 1.21 5.29 -14.25
CA THR A 31 2.67 5.18 -14.15
C THR A 31 3.27 6.54 -13.76
N CYS A 32 4.52 6.53 -13.30
CA CYS A 32 5.22 7.78 -13.04
C CYS A 32 5.39 8.58 -14.34
N ASP A 33 5.01 9.85 -14.28
CA ASP A 33 5.37 10.84 -15.29
C ASP A 33 6.90 10.92 -15.41
N VAL A 34 7.39 10.82 -16.65
CA VAL A 34 8.81 10.86 -17.01
C VAL A 34 9.48 12.18 -16.66
N ALA A 35 8.71 13.26 -16.53
CA ALA A 35 9.19 14.57 -16.09
C ALA A 35 9.56 14.60 -14.60
N ARG A 36 9.03 13.67 -13.79
CA ARG A 36 9.28 13.65 -12.33
C ARG A 36 10.74 13.38 -12.01
N LYS A 37 11.31 14.13 -11.07
CA LYS A 37 12.67 13.90 -10.57
C LYS A 37 12.82 12.58 -9.81
N THR A 38 11.77 12.18 -9.11
CA THR A 38 11.76 10.96 -8.30
C THR A 38 10.56 10.11 -8.68
N CYS A 39 10.78 8.85 -9.05
CA CYS A 39 9.72 7.87 -9.21
C CYS A 39 9.98 6.68 -8.28
N LEU A 40 9.02 6.38 -7.41
CA LEU A 40 9.11 5.30 -6.42
C LEU A 40 8.19 4.15 -6.80
N GLY A 41 8.69 2.92 -6.68
CA GLY A 41 7.91 1.72 -6.95
C GLY A 41 7.03 1.33 -5.77
N ILE A 42 5.81 0.90 -6.06
CA ILE A 42 4.89 0.25 -5.12
C ILE A 42 4.82 -1.24 -5.44
N ALA A 43 4.97 -2.08 -4.41
CA ALA A 43 4.56 -3.49 -4.45
C ALA A 43 3.17 -3.60 -3.84
N LEU A 44 2.17 -3.89 -4.67
CA LEU A 44 0.79 -4.02 -4.28
C LEU A 44 0.48 -5.47 -3.85
N HIS A 45 -0.05 -5.66 -2.65
CA HIS A 45 -0.46 -6.96 -2.12
C HIS A 45 -1.97 -6.95 -1.86
N VAL A 46 -2.71 -7.87 -2.49
CA VAL A 46 -4.18 -7.84 -2.50
C VAL A 46 -4.75 -9.18 -2.01
N PRO A 47 -5.62 -9.17 -0.98
CA PRO A 47 -6.42 -10.33 -0.60
C PRO A 47 -7.32 -10.79 -1.74
N VAL A 48 -7.38 -12.10 -1.91
CA VAL A 48 -8.25 -12.76 -2.87
C VAL A 48 -9.24 -13.61 -2.09
N THR A 49 -10.53 -13.34 -2.26
CA THR A 49 -11.64 -14.15 -1.73
C THR A 49 -12.20 -15.05 -2.83
N ASP A 50 -13.24 -15.83 -2.51
CA ASP A 50 -13.94 -16.66 -3.49
C ASP A 50 -14.58 -15.82 -4.62
N ASP A 51 -14.90 -14.56 -4.35
CA ASP A 51 -15.41 -13.58 -5.32
C ASP A 51 -14.30 -12.90 -6.14
N GLY A 52 -13.03 -13.21 -5.87
CA GLY A 52 -11.86 -12.63 -6.51
C GLY A 52 -11.14 -11.57 -5.67
N PRO A 53 -10.34 -10.69 -6.28
CA PRO A 53 -9.61 -9.66 -5.56
C PRO A 53 -10.55 -8.64 -4.90
N ILE A 54 -10.26 -8.25 -3.67
CA ILE A 54 -11.13 -7.33 -2.89
C ILE A 54 -11.21 -5.89 -3.44
N ALA A 55 -10.39 -5.55 -4.43
CA ALA A 55 -10.32 -4.22 -5.02
C ALA A 55 -10.34 -4.29 -6.55
N THR A 56 -10.92 -3.28 -7.18
CA THR A 56 -11.00 -3.17 -8.64
C THR A 56 -9.82 -2.36 -9.20
N PRO A 57 -9.44 -2.56 -10.48
CA PRO A 57 -8.42 -1.72 -11.14
C PRO A 57 -8.71 -0.22 -11.03
N LYS A 58 -9.97 0.19 -11.24
CA LYS A 58 -10.42 1.58 -11.14
C LYS A 58 -10.20 2.17 -9.75
N TRP A 59 -10.49 1.42 -8.68
CA TRP A 59 -10.29 1.89 -7.31
C TRP A 59 -8.79 2.10 -7.02
N ILE A 60 -7.95 1.16 -7.44
CA ILE A 60 -6.48 1.23 -7.28
C ILE A 60 -5.92 2.44 -8.05
N ALA A 61 -6.37 2.62 -9.29
CA ALA A 61 -5.98 3.75 -10.12
C ALA A 61 -6.35 5.10 -9.46
N GLY A 62 -7.53 5.21 -8.85
CA GLY A 62 -7.97 6.40 -8.12
C GLY A 62 -7.08 6.74 -6.93
N GLN A 63 -6.79 5.77 -6.06
CA GLN A 63 -5.89 5.97 -4.91
C GLN A 63 -4.49 6.42 -5.34
N LEU A 64 -3.95 5.80 -6.40
CA LEU A 64 -2.62 6.12 -6.89
C LEU A 64 -2.58 7.48 -7.61
N ALA A 65 -3.65 7.84 -8.33
CA ALA A 65 -3.78 9.15 -8.96
C ALA A 65 -3.82 10.28 -7.92
N GLU A 66 -4.60 10.13 -6.85
CA GLU A 66 -4.65 11.12 -5.76
C GLU A 66 -3.32 11.22 -5.02
N ALA A 67 -2.66 10.10 -4.73
CA ALA A 67 -1.30 10.13 -4.18
C ALA A 67 -0.34 10.90 -5.10
N ASN A 68 -0.34 10.62 -6.40
CA ASN A 68 0.51 11.33 -7.36
C ASN A 68 0.18 12.83 -7.43
N ARG A 69 -1.09 13.22 -7.33
CA ARG A 69 -1.52 14.63 -7.30
C ARG A 69 -0.97 15.35 -6.07
N HIS A 70 -1.12 14.77 -4.88
CA HIS A 70 -0.66 15.40 -3.63
C HIS A 70 0.86 15.49 -3.52
N PHE A 71 1.59 14.53 -4.08
CA PHE A 71 3.06 14.52 -4.07
C PHE A 71 3.68 15.30 -5.23
N ALA A 72 2.86 15.79 -6.17
CA ALA A 72 3.31 16.56 -7.32
C ALA A 72 4.19 17.78 -6.95
N PRO A 73 3.89 18.58 -5.91
CA PRO A 73 4.73 19.72 -5.51
C PRO A 73 6.15 19.34 -5.07
N LEU A 74 6.39 18.07 -4.73
CA LEU A 74 7.72 17.54 -4.39
C LEU A 74 8.45 16.92 -5.58
N ASP A 75 7.83 16.90 -6.76
CA ASP A 75 8.38 16.28 -7.96
C ASP A 75 8.60 14.76 -7.79
N ILE A 76 7.68 14.13 -7.05
CA ILE A 76 7.63 12.71 -6.74
C ILE A 76 6.42 12.09 -7.43
N GLY A 77 6.64 10.93 -8.07
CA GLY A 77 5.59 10.04 -8.54
C GLY A 77 5.72 8.64 -7.97
N PHE A 78 4.62 7.90 -8.03
CA PHE A 78 4.49 6.51 -7.63
C PHE A 78 3.93 5.70 -8.81
N GLN A 79 4.41 4.46 -8.93
CA GLN A 79 3.85 3.50 -9.86
C GLN A 79 3.89 2.10 -9.25
N ILE A 80 2.90 1.27 -9.59
CA ILE A 80 2.93 -0.15 -9.22
C ILE A 80 3.98 -0.83 -10.10
N VAL A 81 4.93 -1.51 -9.47
CA VAL A 81 5.99 -2.27 -10.16
C VAL A 81 5.92 -3.77 -9.91
N ARG A 82 5.07 -4.18 -8.96
CA ARG A 82 4.85 -5.57 -8.59
C ARG A 82 3.47 -5.72 -7.96
N THR A 83 2.82 -6.82 -8.26
CA THR A 83 1.56 -7.25 -7.65
C THR A 83 1.75 -8.62 -7.00
N GLY A 84 1.03 -8.88 -5.90
CA GLY A 84 1.06 -10.16 -5.20
C GLY A 84 -0.28 -10.44 -4.52
N THR A 85 -0.58 -11.72 -4.33
CA THR A 85 -1.79 -12.17 -3.63
C THR A 85 -1.56 -12.32 -2.13
N LEU A 86 -2.61 -12.08 -1.36
CA LEU A 86 -2.72 -12.39 0.06
C LEU A 86 -3.86 -13.40 0.27
N PRO A 87 -3.80 -14.23 1.32
CA PRO A 87 -4.91 -15.11 1.65
C PRO A 87 -6.17 -14.31 2.02
N ALA A 88 -7.34 -14.91 1.80
CA ALA A 88 -8.64 -14.31 2.10
C ALA A 88 -8.76 -13.81 3.55
N SER A 89 -8.07 -14.45 4.50
CA SER A 89 -8.06 -14.01 5.90
C SER A 89 -7.56 -12.58 6.10
N VAL A 90 -6.70 -12.06 5.20
CA VAL A 90 -6.21 -10.68 5.28
C VAL A 90 -7.24 -9.65 4.77
N ALA A 91 -8.37 -10.09 4.22
CA ALA A 91 -9.49 -9.21 3.89
C ALA A 91 -10.09 -8.53 5.13
N ARG A 92 -9.79 -9.04 6.33
CA ARG A 92 -10.07 -8.38 7.60
C ARG A 92 -8.81 -8.42 8.46
N ILE A 93 -8.46 -7.29 9.05
CA ILE A 93 -7.35 -7.17 10.01
C ILE A 93 -7.94 -6.59 11.29
N GLU A 94 -7.98 -7.40 12.33
CA GLU A 94 -8.61 -7.12 13.62
C GLU A 94 -7.60 -6.58 14.64
N ASP A 95 -6.35 -7.04 14.58
CA ASP A 95 -5.39 -6.77 15.65
C ASP A 95 -3.97 -6.40 15.20
N ARG A 96 -3.13 -6.13 16.21
CA ARG A 96 -1.71 -5.76 16.04
C ARG A 96 -0.88 -6.91 15.46
N GLN A 97 -1.12 -8.13 15.93
CA GLN A 97 -0.35 -9.31 15.51
C GLN A 97 -0.55 -9.57 14.02
N GLU A 98 -1.78 -9.48 13.54
CA GLU A 98 -2.13 -9.62 12.13
C GLU A 98 -1.41 -8.57 11.27
N ARG A 99 -1.43 -7.28 11.67
CA ARG A 99 -0.64 -6.22 11.01
C ARG A 99 0.85 -6.58 10.97
N ASP A 100 1.40 -7.10 12.06
CA ASP A 100 2.82 -7.48 12.17
C ASP A 100 3.21 -8.65 11.26
N THR A 101 2.29 -9.57 10.95
CA THR A 101 2.54 -10.70 10.05
C THR A 101 2.77 -10.25 8.61
N LEU A 102 2.13 -9.15 8.17
CA LEU A 102 2.34 -8.59 6.83
C LEU A 102 3.80 -8.15 6.61
N GLY A 103 4.48 -7.77 7.70
CA GLY A 103 5.89 -7.42 7.70
C GLY A 103 6.83 -8.51 7.20
N ALA A 104 6.39 -9.78 7.15
CA ALA A 104 7.16 -10.89 6.59
C ALA A 104 7.29 -10.82 5.05
N ARG A 105 6.44 -10.04 4.38
CA ARG A 105 6.36 -9.97 2.91
C ARG A 105 7.10 -8.78 2.29
N LEU A 106 7.78 -7.98 3.11
CA LEU A 106 8.33 -6.71 2.67
C LEU A 106 9.47 -6.87 1.66
N GLY A 107 9.33 -6.28 0.47
CA GLY A 107 10.34 -6.33 -0.59
C GLY A 107 11.33 -5.17 -0.55
N THR A 108 12.54 -5.34 -1.08
CA THR A 108 13.56 -4.27 -1.06
C THR A 108 13.33 -3.22 -2.14
N GLY A 109 13.70 -1.96 -1.86
CA GLY A 109 13.71 -0.89 -2.87
C GLY A 109 12.34 -0.37 -3.31
N VAL A 110 11.25 -0.84 -2.71
CA VAL A 110 9.86 -0.45 -3.03
C VAL A 110 9.08 -0.14 -1.75
N ILE A 111 7.96 0.55 -1.90
CA ILE A 111 6.97 0.72 -0.84
C ILE A 111 6.01 -0.46 -0.94
N ASP A 112 5.92 -1.28 0.11
CA ASP A 112 4.90 -2.33 0.17
C ASP A 112 3.56 -1.73 0.61
N LEU A 113 2.54 -1.91 -0.24
CA LEU A 113 1.16 -1.49 -0.03
C LEU A 113 0.29 -2.74 0.07
N PHE A 114 -0.30 -2.97 1.23
CA PHE A 114 -1.25 -4.05 1.48
C PHE A 114 -2.68 -3.51 1.44
N LEU A 115 -3.56 -4.20 0.73
CA LEU A 115 -4.98 -3.91 0.79
C LEU A 115 -5.67 -4.82 1.80
N THR A 116 -6.75 -4.32 2.39
CA THR A 116 -7.68 -5.11 3.21
C THR A 116 -9.10 -4.60 2.99
N GLY A 117 -10.11 -5.43 3.23
CA GLY A 117 -11.51 -5.00 3.19
C GLY A 117 -11.83 -4.16 4.43
N GLN A 118 -11.52 -4.72 5.61
CA GLN A 118 -11.74 -4.10 6.91
C GLN A 118 -10.44 -4.03 7.71
N LEU A 119 -10.16 -2.85 8.26
CA LEU A 119 -9.01 -2.60 9.13
C LEU A 119 -9.53 -2.04 10.45
N ASP A 120 -9.52 -2.85 11.50
CA ASP A 120 -9.97 -2.40 12.83
C ASP A 120 -8.92 -1.49 13.46
N ASP A 121 -9.38 -0.48 14.18
CA ASP A 121 -8.51 0.44 14.91
C ASP A 121 -8.05 -0.20 16.21
N ILE A 122 -6.77 -0.58 16.28
CA ILE A 122 -6.19 -1.24 17.45
C ILE A 122 -6.04 -0.31 18.66
N ASP A 123 -6.15 1.00 18.46
CA ASP A 123 -6.04 2.00 19.53
C ASP A 123 -7.43 2.42 20.05
N THR A 124 -8.52 2.10 19.32
CA THR A 124 -9.90 2.43 19.69
C THR A 124 -10.83 1.25 19.42
N ALA A 125 -11.21 0.53 20.47
CA ALA A 125 -12.07 -0.64 20.38
C ALA A 125 -13.39 -0.34 19.63
N GLY A 126 -13.72 -1.17 18.64
CA GLY A 126 -14.92 -1.03 17.81
C GLY A 126 -14.84 0.02 16.70
N ALA A 127 -13.76 0.82 16.64
CA ALA A 127 -13.53 1.73 15.54
C ALA A 127 -12.77 1.04 14.38
N GLN A 128 -12.80 1.68 13.22
CA GLN A 128 -12.14 1.19 12.00
C GLN A 128 -11.26 2.29 11.41
N ALA A 129 -10.09 1.89 10.95
CA ALA A 129 -9.16 2.76 10.25
C ALA A 129 -9.31 2.62 8.74
N ASN A 130 -9.20 3.73 8.02
CA ASN A 130 -9.17 3.72 6.55
C ASN A 130 -7.79 3.31 6.00
N GLY A 131 -6.74 3.54 6.76
CA GLY A 131 -5.38 3.17 6.41
C GLY A 131 -4.45 3.31 7.61
N VAL A 132 -3.26 2.73 7.50
CA VAL A 132 -2.19 2.91 8.48
C VAL A 132 -0.83 2.69 7.84
N THR A 133 0.13 3.49 8.28
CA THR A 133 1.55 3.25 8.06
C THR A 133 2.10 2.46 9.22
N TRP A 134 2.47 1.22 8.94
CA TRP A 134 2.97 0.29 9.94
C TRP A 134 4.49 0.12 9.83
N ARG A 135 5.10 -0.57 10.79
CA ARG A 135 6.54 -0.85 10.77
C ARG A 135 6.87 -2.28 11.21
N LYS A 136 7.89 -2.86 10.58
CA LYS A 136 8.58 -4.07 11.04
C LYS A 136 10.07 -3.75 11.17
N GLY A 137 10.56 -3.66 12.40
CA GLY A 137 11.90 -3.13 12.67
C GLY A 137 12.02 -1.67 12.21
N THR A 138 12.98 -1.39 11.32
CA THR A 138 13.22 -0.05 10.74
C THR A 138 12.44 0.20 9.46
N ARG A 139 11.78 -0.82 8.89
CA ARG A 139 11.09 -0.74 7.60
C ARG A 139 9.63 -0.35 7.82
N LYS A 140 9.13 0.56 6.99
CA LYS A 140 7.73 0.98 6.96
C LYS A 140 7.01 0.38 5.77
N PHE A 141 5.71 0.16 5.93
CA PHE A 141 4.80 -0.25 4.87
C PHE A 141 3.42 0.36 5.11
N VAL A 142 2.56 0.27 4.11
CA VAL A 142 1.22 0.89 4.14
C VAL A 142 0.16 -0.19 4.06
N ILE A 143 -0.89 -0.05 4.85
CA ILE A 143 -2.13 -0.83 4.74
C ILE A 143 -3.25 0.14 4.41
N VAL A 144 -4.07 -0.15 3.40
CA VAL A 144 -5.25 0.66 3.04
C VAL A 144 -6.49 -0.24 2.97
N SER A 145 -7.56 0.18 3.64
CA SER A 145 -8.87 -0.47 3.54
C SER A 145 -9.55 -0.08 2.22
N THR A 146 -10.33 -0.98 1.62
CA THR A 146 -11.16 -0.65 0.44
C THR A 146 -12.24 0.39 0.75
N ARG A 147 -12.53 0.65 2.03
CA ARG A 147 -13.42 1.72 2.51
C ARG A 147 -12.75 3.09 2.60
N ALA A 148 -11.46 3.15 2.31
CA ALA A 148 -10.67 4.35 2.43
C ALA A 148 -11.16 5.47 1.51
N TRP A 149 -10.96 6.70 1.97
CA TRP A 149 -11.12 7.88 1.13
C TRP A 149 -10.04 7.90 0.04
N ASP A 150 -10.33 8.60 -1.05
CA ASP A 150 -9.44 8.79 -2.20
C ASP A 150 -8.01 9.26 -1.83
N ARG A 151 -7.89 10.10 -0.80
CA ARG A 151 -6.63 10.66 -0.28
C ARG A 151 -5.94 9.81 0.79
N THR A 152 -6.51 8.69 1.23
CA THR A 152 -5.95 7.91 2.34
C THR A 152 -4.57 7.37 2.00
N LEU A 153 -4.36 6.84 0.78
CA LEU A 153 -3.03 6.39 0.38
C LEU A 153 -2.00 7.54 0.46
N ALA A 154 -2.38 8.75 0.04
CA ALA A 154 -1.51 9.92 0.14
C ALA A 154 -1.15 10.26 1.59
N HIS A 155 -2.13 10.22 2.51
CA HIS A 155 -1.92 10.40 3.95
C HIS A 155 -0.88 9.41 4.50
N GLU A 156 -1.06 8.11 4.20
CA GLU A 156 -0.14 7.09 4.69
C GLU A 156 1.27 7.23 4.09
N LEU A 157 1.36 7.58 2.82
CA LEU A 157 2.66 7.91 2.22
C LEU A 157 3.33 9.10 2.92
N GLY A 158 2.56 10.09 3.38
CA GLY A 158 3.07 11.18 4.24
C GLY A 158 3.78 10.65 5.49
N HIS A 159 3.18 9.68 6.18
CA HIS A 159 3.79 8.99 7.33
C HIS A 159 5.03 8.17 6.95
N VAL A 160 5.05 7.51 5.79
CA VAL A 160 6.26 6.86 5.27
C VAL A 160 7.41 7.86 5.18
N PHE A 161 7.13 9.07 4.66
CA PHE A 161 8.08 10.17 4.54
C PHE A 161 8.25 11.04 5.79
N GLY A 162 7.81 10.54 6.94
CA GLY A 162 8.18 11.07 8.25
C GLY A 162 7.30 12.20 8.75
N LEU A 163 6.15 12.46 8.14
CA LEU A 163 5.17 13.37 8.72
C LEU A 163 4.46 12.72 9.91
N PRO A 164 4.26 13.42 11.03
CA PRO A 164 3.26 13.07 12.02
C PRO A 164 1.86 13.50 11.53
N HIS A 165 0.81 13.22 12.33
CA HIS A 165 -0.44 13.94 12.15
C HIS A 165 -0.24 15.44 12.36
N SER A 166 -1.11 16.22 11.74
CA SER A 166 -1.02 17.68 11.68
C SER A 166 -2.26 18.34 12.26
N THR A 167 -2.14 19.62 12.60
CA THR A 167 -3.27 20.47 12.99
C THR A 167 -3.62 21.52 11.92
N HIS A 168 -2.84 21.62 10.85
CA HIS A 168 -3.14 22.55 9.76
C HIS A 168 -4.47 22.17 9.09
N ALA A 169 -5.39 23.13 8.95
CA ALA A 169 -6.72 22.86 8.38
C ALA A 169 -6.65 22.33 6.94
N ILE A 170 -5.76 22.87 6.10
CA ILE A 170 -5.54 22.39 4.73
C ILE A 170 -4.98 20.96 4.68
N SER A 171 -4.30 20.51 5.74
CA SER A 171 -3.48 19.31 5.70
C SER A 171 -4.29 18.01 5.59
N ILE A 172 -3.97 17.16 4.61
CA ILE A 172 -4.49 15.79 4.61
C ILE A 172 -3.95 14.96 5.78
N MET A 173 -2.89 15.40 6.48
CA MET A 173 -2.38 14.79 7.71
C MET A 173 -3.19 15.18 8.96
N ASN A 174 -4.14 16.11 8.84
CA ASN A 174 -5.03 16.50 9.93
C ASN A 174 -6.25 15.58 10.01
N LYS A 175 -6.40 14.89 11.16
CA LYS A 175 -7.49 13.95 11.44
C LYS A 175 -8.73 14.59 12.07
N THR A 176 -8.65 15.86 12.48
CA THR A 176 -9.78 16.58 13.06
C THR A 176 -10.86 16.80 12.00
N GLU A 177 -12.09 16.45 12.35
CA GLU A 177 -13.27 16.76 11.55
C GLU A 177 -13.38 18.27 11.34
N ARG A 178 -13.70 18.67 10.10
CA ARG A 178 -13.79 20.08 9.72
C ARG A 178 -14.56 20.24 8.42
N ALA A 179 -15.28 21.36 8.31
CA ALA A 179 -15.93 21.78 7.07
C ALA A 179 -14.92 22.44 6.12
N GLU A 180 -14.12 23.38 6.65
CA GLU A 180 -13.18 24.17 5.86
C GLU A 180 -11.72 23.74 6.06
N PRO A 181 -10.90 23.74 5.00
CA PRO A 181 -11.29 23.91 3.60
C PRO A 181 -12.06 22.68 3.08
N PRO A 182 -12.80 22.81 1.96
CA PRO A 182 -13.51 21.69 1.35
C PRO A 182 -12.57 20.53 1.02
N HIS A 183 -13.11 19.31 1.00
CA HIS A 183 -12.30 18.09 0.93
C HIS A 183 -11.37 18.01 -0.29
N ASP A 184 -11.82 18.48 -1.44
CA ASP A 184 -11.10 18.53 -2.72
C ASP A 184 -9.92 19.52 -2.71
N GLN A 185 -9.99 20.56 -1.88
CA GLN A 185 -8.93 21.56 -1.72
C GLN A 185 -7.85 21.13 -0.72
N ARG A 186 -8.14 20.15 0.15
CA ARG A 186 -7.17 19.66 1.14
C ARG A 186 -5.96 19.06 0.45
N THR A 187 -4.76 19.31 0.98
CA THR A 187 -3.49 18.78 0.46
C THR A 187 -2.43 18.80 1.57
N PHE A 188 -1.16 18.53 1.30
CA PHE A 188 -0.11 18.75 2.30
C PHE A 188 0.12 20.25 2.54
N HIS A 189 0.31 20.64 3.81
CA HIS A 189 0.72 22.01 4.14
C HIS A 189 2.15 22.29 3.64
N ALA A 190 2.48 23.56 3.36
CA ALA A 190 3.80 23.94 2.85
C ALA A 190 4.96 23.47 3.75
N ASP A 191 4.79 23.56 5.07
CA ASP A 191 5.79 23.10 6.04
C ASP A 191 5.99 21.58 6.02
N GLU A 192 4.93 20.83 5.72
CA GLU A 192 4.98 19.37 5.60
C GLU A 192 5.75 18.97 4.34
N LEU A 193 5.49 19.65 3.22
CA LEU A 193 6.26 19.49 1.99
C LEU A 193 7.75 19.77 2.23
N ALA A 194 8.06 20.86 2.94
CA ALA A 194 9.43 21.21 3.29
C ALA A 194 10.12 20.14 4.16
N LYS A 195 9.39 19.51 5.09
CA LYS A 195 9.89 18.40 5.94
C LYS A 195 10.09 17.09 5.16
N MET A 196 9.16 16.75 4.25
CA MET A 196 9.25 15.52 3.46
C MET A 196 10.40 15.53 2.46
N LYS A 197 10.69 16.67 1.82
CA LYS A 197 11.71 16.79 0.78
C LYS A 197 13.10 16.25 1.18
N PRO A 198 13.72 16.65 2.31
CA PRO A 198 14.99 16.06 2.75
C PRO A 198 14.85 14.57 3.10
N ARG A 199 13.72 14.15 3.67
CA ARG A 199 13.49 12.75 4.04
C ARG A 199 13.44 11.83 2.82
N VAL A 200 12.72 12.22 1.77
CA VAL A 200 12.66 11.47 0.50
C VAL A 200 14.05 11.34 -0.11
N ARG A 201 14.80 12.45 -0.20
CA ARG A 201 16.18 12.43 -0.72
C ARG A 201 17.07 11.47 0.06
N HIS A 202 16.96 11.46 1.39
CA HIS A 202 17.71 10.54 2.24
C HIS A 202 17.35 9.08 1.93
N LEU A 203 16.06 8.74 1.88
CA LEU A 203 15.60 7.37 1.63
C LEU A 203 16.04 6.85 0.25
N VAL A 204 16.02 7.71 -0.76
CA VAL A 204 16.51 7.36 -2.11
C VAL A 204 18.04 7.20 -2.12
N ARG A 205 18.80 8.12 -1.52
CA ARG A 205 20.28 8.03 -1.45
C ARG A 205 20.74 6.81 -0.67
N ALA A 206 20.07 6.50 0.42
CA ALA A 206 20.31 5.31 1.24
C ALA A 206 19.81 4.01 0.58
N ARG A 207 19.25 4.08 -0.63
CA ARG A 207 18.69 2.94 -1.38
C ARG A 207 17.62 2.16 -0.62
N VAL A 208 16.94 2.82 0.32
CA VAL A 208 15.74 2.26 0.96
C VAL A 208 14.63 2.11 -0.09
N PHE A 209 14.49 3.13 -0.95
CA PHE A 209 13.65 3.08 -2.14
C PHE A 209 14.48 3.32 -3.40
N ALA A 210 14.22 2.53 -4.44
CA ALA A 210 14.80 2.71 -5.75
C ALA A 210 14.13 3.90 -6.45
N ASN A 211 14.92 4.79 -7.03
CA ASN A 211 14.41 5.81 -7.94
C ASN A 211 14.37 5.25 -9.37
N LEU A 212 13.17 4.98 -9.86
CA LEU A 212 12.95 4.38 -11.18
C LEU A 212 13.21 5.37 -12.32
N ALA A 213 13.11 6.68 -12.06
CA ALA A 213 13.40 7.71 -13.07
C ALA A 213 14.89 7.73 -13.46
N ALA A 214 15.79 7.40 -12.53
CA ALA A 214 17.24 7.38 -12.78
C ALA A 214 17.66 6.28 -13.77
N LYS A 215 16.90 5.19 -13.87
CA LYS A 215 17.17 4.08 -14.80
C LYS A 215 16.80 4.41 -16.25
N ARG A 216 15.86 5.34 -16.47
CA ARG A 216 15.36 5.72 -17.80
C ARG A 216 16.26 6.73 -18.54
N ARG A 217 17.21 7.35 -17.85
CA ARG A 217 18.12 8.38 -18.41
C ARG A 217 19.49 7.83 -18.86
N ARG A 218 19.67 6.52 -18.76
CA ARG A 218 20.84 5.80 -19.29
C ARG A 218 20.43 5.09 -20.57
#